data_AF-G9X201-F1
#
_entry.id   AF-G9X201-F1
#
_cell.length_a   1.000
_cell.length_b   1.000
_cell.length_c   1.000
_cell.angle_alpha   90.00
_cell.angle_beta   90.00
_cell.angle_gamma   90.00
#
_symmetry.space_group_name_H-M   'P 1'
#
loop_
_entity.id
_entity.type
_entity.pdbx_description
1 polymer ?
#
loop_
_entity_poly.entity_id
_entity_poly.type
_entity_poly.pdbx_seq_one_letter_code
_entity_poly.pdbx_strand_id
1 'polypeptide(L)'
;MKQGYGKISLGGSDNNYAEQLQKISDKSMYNIIRAYYSVFLYGMLNSNGDIAEGYFSIGNYGESGRAHFKENNQSHEINIADEINALYQSNGINAIKPLTFNTSWTGNKSVQFSITAQTKTAPTVKITSVEGNSLFEHIVIKWNSTMQEKFTITATKGNSVKTYSGAKETFYSIDASDFLWLESPVEGSLKISLKVEFTNNKALSESAWASDDVNVSLKDTRPKLTELKAINNVITFKGKNLDNISAKIRIYNKSLNNAFVGVFNLSKNDIDNFKFEIPEDVVLYNGEHEVLLSIEKEIGSSIFEDKMNTTMIITNRPYVQINSLEPSNVSRNYEKKYG
;
A
#
# COMPACT_ATOMS: atom_id res chain seq x y z
N MET A 1 1.68 13.73 3.62
CA MET A 1 0.28 14.05 3.30
C MET A 1 0.19 15.16 2.25
N LYS A 2 -0.51 14.92 1.14
CA LYS A 2 -0.81 15.91 0.10
C LYS A 2 -2.33 16.04 -0.03
N GLN A 3 -2.83 17.21 -0.39
CA GLN A 3 -4.26 17.47 -0.52
C GLN A 3 -4.54 18.38 -1.72
N GLY A 4 -5.73 18.24 -2.29
CA GLY A 4 -6.27 19.14 -3.30
C GLY A 4 -7.73 19.44 -3.00
N TYR A 5 -8.10 20.72 -3.13
CA TYR A 5 -9.49 21.16 -2.99
C TYR A 5 -10.26 20.85 -4.26
N GLY A 6 -11.53 20.50 -4.09
CA GLY A 6 -12.43 20.21 -5.20
C GLY A 6 -12.90 21.50 -5.84
N LYS A 7 -13.22 21.46 -7.13
CA LYS A 7 -13.77 22.58 -7.86
C LYS A 7 -15.09 22.22 -8.52
N ILE A 8 -15.92 23.22 -8.70
CA ILE A 8 -17.11 23.16 -9.53
C ILE A 8 -17.08 24.33 -10.50
N SER A 9 -17.17 24.00 -11.78
CA SER A 9 -17.19 24.96 -12.89
C SER A 9 -18.60 25.07 -13.41
N LEU A 10 -19.18 26.26 -13.24
CA LEU A 10 -20.53 26.59 -13.65
C LEU A 10 -20.44 27.53 -14.85
N GLY A 11 -21.18 27.24 -15.91
CA GLY A 11 -21.24 28.11 -17.07
C GLY A 11 -22.61 28.08 -17.68
N GLY A 12 -23.01 29.18 -18.31
CA GLY A 12 -24.33 29.29 -18.90
C GLY A 12 -24.68 30.69 -19.38
N SER A 13 -25.97 30.93 -19.54
CA SER A 13 -26.53 32.22 -19.94
C SER A 13 -27.52 32.73 -18.89
N ASP A 14 -28.09 33.90 -19.12
CA ASP A 14 -29.23 34.43 -18.38
C ASP A 14 -30.37 33.41 -18.15
N ASN A 15 -30.71 32.61 -19.17
CA ASN A 15 -31.80 31.62 -19.13
C ASN A 15 -31.60 30.50 -18.09
N ASN A 16 -30.35 30.13 -17.77
CA ASN A 16 -30.06 29.03 -16.84
C ASN A 16 -29.21 29.46 -15.64
N TYR A 17 -28.95 30.77 -15.50
CA TYR A 17 -28.14 31.34 -14.43
C TYR A 17 -28.56 30.86 -13.04
N ALA A 18 -29.86 30.95 -12.76
CA ALA A 18 -30.45 30.54 -11.49
C ALA A 18 -30.22 29.06 -11.18
N GLU A 19 -30.42 28.21 -12.17
CA GLU A 19 -30.30 26.75 -12.06
C GLU A 19 -28.84 26.34 -11.81
N GLN A 20 -27.90 26.90 -12.56
CA GLN A 20 -26.49 26.58 -12.40
C GLN A 20 -25.98 27.00 -11.02
N LEU A 21 -26.37 28.17 -10.52
CA LEU A 21 -25.97 28.62 -9.19
C LEU A 21 -26.51 27.74 -8.05
N GLN A 22 -27.64 27.03 -8.23
CA GLN A 22 -28.14 26.11 -7.19
C GLN A 22 -27.12 25.04 -6.81
N LYS A 23 -26.23 24.66 -7.73
CA LYS A 23 -25.16 23.68 -7.48
C LYS A 23 -24.14 24.15 -6.44
N ILE A 24 -24.07 25.44 -6.16
CA ILE A 24 -23.27 26.06 -5.10
C ILE A 24 -24.15 26.79 -4.07
N SER A 25 -25.40 26.36 -3.87
CA SER A 25 -26.31 26.96 -2.88
C SER A 25 -25.77 26.92 -1.45
N ASP A 26 -25.04 25.86 -1.09
CA ASP A 26 -24.40 25.73 0.21
C ASP A 26 -23.10 26.55 0.30
N LYS A 27 -23.23 27.81 0.73
CA LYS A 27 -22.10 28.71 0.96
C LYS A 27 -21.16 28.28 2.09
N SER A 28 -21.55 27.31 2.93
CA SER A 28 -20.63 26.75 3.92
C SER A 28 -19.59 25.85 3.27
N MET A 29 -19.91 25.24 2.12
CA MET A 29 -19.07 24.28 1.43
C MET A 29 -18.08 24.93 0.45
N TYR A 30 -18.41 26.09 -0.14
CA TYR A 30 -17.62 26.66 -1.25
C TYR A 30 -17.10 28.08 -1.01
N ASN A 31 -16.01 28.42 -1.69
CA ASN A 31 -15.56 29.78 -1.99
C ASN A 31 -15.63 30.00 -3.50
N ILE A 32 -16.09 31.15 -3.96
CA ILE A 32 -15.91 31.53 -5.37
C ILE A 32 -14.47 31.97 -5.55
N ILE A 33 -13.77 31.38 -6.51
CA ILE A 33 -12.36 31.72 -6.81
C ILE A 33 -12.23 32.47 -8.14
N ARG A 34 -13.28 32.45 -8.96
CA ARG A 34 -13.35 33.18 -10.21
C ARG A 34 -14.81 33.33 -10.62
N ALA A 35 -15.23 34.54 -10.99
CA ALA A 35 -16.47 34.76 -11.70
C ALA A 35 -16.20 35.63 -12.92
N TYR A 36 -16.71 35.18 -14.05
CA TYR A 36 -16.57 35.81 -15.33
C TYR A 36 -17.94 36.03 -15.91
N TYR A 37 -18.16 37.22 -16.45
CA TYR A 37 -19.42 37.63 -17.07
C TYR A 37 -19.09 38.25 -18.41
N SER A 38 -19.83 37.87 -19.44
CA SER A 38 -19.69 38.46 -20.76
C SER A 38 -21.04 38.79 -21.36
N VAL A 39 -21.07 39.88 -22.09
CA VAL A 39 -22.23 40.32 -22.86
C VAL A 39 -21.80 40.50 -24.31
N PHE A 40 -22.64 40.04 -25.23
CA PHE A 40 -22.41 40.11 -26.67
C PHE A 40 -23.61 40.76 -27.36
N LEU A 41 -23.33 41.69 -28.27
CA LEU A 41 -24.32 42.25 -29.19
C LEU A 41 -24.04 41.74 -30.59
N TYR A 42 -25.00 41.06 -31.21
CA TYR A 42 -24.84 40.51 -32.56
C TYR A 42 -25.43 41.44 -33.62
N GLY A 43 -24.86 41.37 -34.83
CA GLY A 43 -25.40 42.05 -36.01
C GLY A 43 -25.09 43.54 -36.06
N MET A 44 -24.08 44.01 -35.33
CA MET A 44 -23.54 45.37 -35.52
C MET A 44 -22.73 45.38 -36.81
N LEU A 45 -23.30 45.94 -37.89
CA LEU A 45 -22.77 45.82 -39.26
C LEU A 45 -22.37 47.16 -39.89
N ASN A 46 -22.60 48.28 -39.21
CA ASN A 46 -22.42 49.59 -39.83
C ASN A 46 -21.11 50.28 -39.42
N SER A 47 -20.21 50.41 -40.39
CA SER A 47 -18.94 51.15 -40.30
C SER A 47 -19.11 52.67 -40.09
N ASN A 48 -20.34 53.19 -40.18
CA ASN A 48 -20.69 54.59 -39.98
C ASN A 48 -21.37 54.94 -38.64
N GLY A 49 -21.45 54.03 -37.66
CA GLY A 49 -21.79 54.43 -36.28
C GLY A 49 -22.89 53.66 -35.56
N ASP A 50 -23.04 52.35 -35.76
CA ASP A 50 -23.80 51.55 -34.81
C ASP A 50 -23.08 51.59 -33.45
N ILE A 51 -23.64 52.36 -32.52
CA ILE A 51 -23.15 52.51 -31.15
C ILE A 51 -24.27 52.08 -30.23
N ALA A 52 -23.95 51.19 -29.30
CA ALA A 52 -24.86 50.83 -28.23
C ALA A 52 -24.18 51.06 -26.89
N GLU A 53 -24.99 51.47 -25.93
CA GLU A 53 -24.59 51.47 -24.53
C GLU A 53 -25.43 50.42 -23.81
N GLY A 54 -24.81 49.75 -22.85
CA GLY A 54 -25.48 48.79 -22.01
C GLY A 54 -25.07 48.95 -20.57
N TYR A 55 -26.04 48.69 -19.70
CA TYR A 55 -25.87 48.61 -18.26
C TYR A 55 -26.04 47.16 -17.86
N PHE A 56 -25.05 46.62 -17.17
CA PHE A 56 -25.16 45.31 -16.53
C PHE A 56 -25.16 45.44 -15.02
N SER A 57 -25.80 44.50 -14.33
CA SER A 57 -25.78 44.37 -12.87
C SER A 57 -25.71 42.89 -12.51
N ILE A 58 -24.97 42.55 -11.45
CA ILE A 58 -24.75 41.17 -10.97
C ILE A 58 -25.25 41.08 -9.52
N GLY A 59 -26.54 40.85 -9.31
CA GLY A 59 -27.13 40.80 -7.97
C GLY A 59 -26.79 42.05 -7.12
N ASN A 60 -26.16 41.84 -5.97
CA ASN A 60 -25.74 42.88 -5.04
C ASN A 60 -24.33 43.44 -5.34
N TYR A 61 -23.67 42.97 -6.39
CA TYR A 61 -22.43 43.59 -6.86
C TYR A 61 -22.78 44.96 -7.43
N GLY A 62 -22.53 45.99 -6.61
CA GLY A 62 -23.04 47.35 -6.78
C GLY A 62 -22.39 48.15 -7.92
N GLU A 63 -21.39 47.61 -8.62
CA GLU A 63 -20.90 48.24 -9.84
C GLU A 63 -21.81 47.89 -11.01
N SER A 64 -22.73 48.80 -11.28
CA SER A 64 -23.42 48.88 -12.57
C SER A 64 -22.40 49.33 -13.61
N GLY A 65 -21.71 48.41 -14.27
CA GLY A 65 -20.75 48.80 -15.29
C GLY A 65 -21.49 49.27 -16.56
N ARG A 66 -20.98 50.36 -17.13
CA ARG A 66 -21.37 50.81 -18.48
C ARG A 66 -20.46 50.14 -19.49
N ALA A 67 -21.07 49.44 -20.44
CA ALA A 67 -20.38 48.87 -21.58
C ALA A 67 -20.74 49.65 -22.84
N HIS A 68 -19.73 50.06 -23.61
CA HIS A 68 -19.90 50.73 -24.90
C HIS A 68 -19.52 49.76 -26.02
N PHE A 69 -20.43 49.60 -26.98
CA PHE A 69 -20.30 48.66 -28.09
C PHE A 69 -20.26 49.40 -29.42
N LYS A 70 -19.49 48.83 -30.35
CA LYS A 70 -19.38 49.27 -31.76
C LYS A 70 -19.08 48.06 -32.64
N GLU A 71 -19.14 48.21 -33.97
CA GLU A 71 -18.87 47.13 -34.94
C GLU A 71 -17.63 46.27 -34.60
N ASN A 72 -16.51 46.91 -34.22
CA ASN A 72 -15.25 46.22 -33.89
C ASN A 72 -15.09 45.89 -32.38
N ASN A 73 -16.12 46.11 -31.57
CA ASN A 73 -16.14 45.82 -30.13
C ASN A 73 -17.55 45.40 -29.70
N GLN A 74 -17.94 44.19 -30.11
CA GLN A 74 -19.28 43.63 -29.90
C GLN A 74 -19.41 42.86 -28.58
N SER A 75 -18.33 42.79 -27.79
CA SER A 75 -18.31 42.10 -26.50
C SER A 75 -17.81 43.00 -25.39
N HIS A 76 -18.29 42.73 -24.17
CA HIS A 76 -17.74 43.29 -22.95
C HIS A 76 -17.65 42.20 -21.90
N GLU A 77 -16.53 42.16 -21.18
CA GLU A 77 -16.14 41.06 -20.30
C GLU A 77 -15.71 41.61 -18.94
N ILE A 78 -16.17 40.96 -17.89
CA ILE A 78 -15.91 41.34 -16.51
C ILE A 78 -15.40 40.10 -15.78
N ASN A 79 -14.26 40.22 -15.11
CA ASN A 79 -13.68 39.19 -14.27
C ASN A 79 -13.55 39.72 -12.84
N ILE A 80 -14.32 39.15 -11.91
CA ILE A 80 -14.37 39.57 -10.51
C ILE A 80 -14.32 38.31 -9.65
N ALA A 81 -13.40 38.25 -8.69
CA ALA A 81 -13.24 37.07 -7.83
C ALA A 81 -13.56 37.41 -6.37
N ASP A 82 -12.83 38.34 -5.77
CA ASP A 82 -12.84 38.57 -4.33
C ASP A 82 -14.16 39.20 -3.84
N GLU A 83 -14.69 40.19 -4.54
CA GLU A 83 -15.93 40.89 -4.20
C GLU A 83 -17.14 39.96 -4.35
N ILE A 84 -17.17 39.20 -5.45
CA ILE A 84 -18.22 38.20 -5.70
C ILE A 84 -18.18 37.11 -4.63
N ASN A 85 -16.99 36.66 -4.23
CA ASN A 85 -16.88 35.72 -3.12
C ASN A 85 -17.36 36.34 -1.80
N ALA A 86 -16.98 37.57 -1.47
CA ALA A 86 -17.43 38.24 -0.25
C ALA A 86 -18.97 38.37 -0.18
N LEU A 87 -19.60 38.73 -1.29
CA LEU A 87 -21.06 38.78 -1.42
C LEU A 87 -21.69 37.40 -1.23
N TYR A 88 -21.14 36.37 -1.89
CA TYR A 88 -21.58 34.99 -1.78
C TYR A 88 -21.43 34.46 -0.34
N GLN A 89 -20.33 34.75 0.35
CA GLN A 89 -20.15 34.38 1.76
C GLN A 89 -21.17 35.06 2.67
N SER A 90 -21.51 36.32 2.40
CA SER A 90 -22.46 37.08 3.20
C SER A 90 -23.89 36.62 2.98
N ASN A 91 -24.34 36.54 1.73
CA ASN A 91 -25.76 36.41 1.37
C ASN A 91 -26.10 35.21 0.47
N GLY A 92 -25.14 34.31 0.24
CA GLY A 92 -25.33 33.10 -0.59
C GLY A 92 -25.52 33.42 -2.06
N ILE A 93 -26.08 32.47 -2.81
CA ILE A 93 -26.29 32.61 -4.26
C ILE A 93 -27.24 33.75 -4.65
N ASN A 94 -28.11 34.19 -3.73
CA ASN A 94 -28.99 35.32 -3.97
C ASN A 94 -28.23 36.65 -4.07
N ALA A 95 -27.03 36.74 -3.48
CA ALA A 95 -26.19 37.93 -3.54
C ALA A 95 -25.62 38.21 -4.93
N ILE A 96 -25.54 37.17 -5.77
CA ILE A 96 -24.88 37.21 -7.08
C ILE A 96 -25.91 36.97 -8.21
N LYS A 97 -27.20 36.90 -7.88
CA LYS A 97 -28.34 36.76 -8.81
C LYS A 97 -29.26 37.98 -8.70
N PRO A 98 -29.91 38.45 -9.78
CA PRO A 98 -29.73 38.09 -11.19
C PRO A 98 -28.64 38.92 -11.89
N LEU A 99 -27.97 38.31 -12.87
CA LEU A 99 -27.23 39.04 -13.90
C LEU A 99 -28.24 39.65 -14.87
N THR A 100 -28.29 40.97 -14.96
CA THR A 100 -29.20 41.71 -15.86
C THR A 100 -28.39 42.54 -16.84
N PHE A 101 -28.86 42.66 -18.08
CA PHE A 101 -28.22 43.50 -19.10
C PHE A 101 -29.27 44.24 -19.94
N ASN A 102 -29.32 45.55 -19.74
CA ASN A 102 -30.18 46.47 -20.46
C ASN A 102 -29.34 47.29 -21.43
N THR A 103 -29.77 47.42 -22.68
CA THR A 103 -28.99 48.11 -23.71
C THR A 103 -29.91 48.89 -24.64
N SER A 104 -29.39 49.94 -25.27
CA SER A 104 -30.06 50.64 -26.37
C SER A 104 -30.09 49.84 -27.67
N TRP A 105 -29.37 48.72 -27.76
CA TRP A 105 -29.37 47.84 -28.93
C TRP A 105 -30.67 47.05 -29.08
N THR A 106 -31.25 47.06 -30.28
CA THR A 106 -32.50 46.37 -30.61
C THR A 106 -32.30 45.00 -31.27
N GLY A 107 -31.06 44.69 -31.70
CA GLY A 107 -30.70 43.40 -32.27
C GLY A 107 -30.48 42.31 -31.22
N ASN A 108 -30.09 41.13 -31.68
CA ASN A 108 -29.85 39.99 -30.80
C ASN A 108 -28.73 40.27 -29.80
N LYS A 109 -28.94 39.86 -28.56
CA LYS A 109 -27.94 39.95 -27.49
C LYS A 109 -27.81 38.60 -26.79
N SER A 110 -26.63 38.36 -26.22
CA SER A 110 -26.38 37.21 -25.35
C SER A 110 -25.66 37.67 -24.10
N VAL A 111 -26.02 37.05 -22.98
CA VAL A 111 -25.37 37.23 -21.69
C VAL A 111 -24.86 35.86 -21.28
N GLN A 112 -23.57 35.76 -20.97
CA GLN A 112 -22.93 34.53 -20.55
C GLN A 112 -22.21 34.74 -19.22
N PHE A 113 -22.04 33.64 -18.49
CA PHE A 113 -21.24 33.63 -17.28
C PHE A 113 -20.44 32.34 -17.16
N SER A 114 -19.35 32.43 -16.39
CA SER A 114 -18.55 31.31 -15.93
C SER A 114 -18.11 31.56 -14.50
N ILE A 115 -18.54 30.72 -13.57
CA ILE A 115 -18.20 30.80 -12.14
C ILE A 115 -17.46 29.52 -11.77
N THR A 116 -16.26 29.67 -11.23
CA THR A 116 -15.54 28.56 -10.60
C THR A 116 -15.60 28.74 -9.10
N ALA A 117 -16.17 27.75 -8.41
CA ALA A 117 -16.13 27.67 -6.97
C ALA A 117 -15.25 26.49 -6.53
N GLN A 118 -14.62 26.63 -5.37
CA GLN A 118 -13.72 25.66 -4.77
C GLN A 118 -14.25 25.27 -3.39
N THR A 119 -14.16 23.99 -3.02
CA THR A 119 -14.52 23.53 -1.68
C THR A 119 -13.67 24.24 -0.62
N LYS A 120 -14.26 24.65 0.51
CA LYS A 120 -13.51 25.33 1.59
C LYS A 120 -12.55 24.41 2.34
N THR A 121 -12.87 23.13 2.40
CA THR A 121 -12.07 22.10 3.05
C THR A 121 -11.72 21.03 2.04
N ALA A 122 -10.51 20.49 2.16
CA ALA A 122 -10.11 19.28 1.45
C ALA A 122 -10.33 18.05 2.35
N PRO A 123 -10.49 16.85 1.76
CA PRO A 123 -10.36 15.60 2.49
C PRO A 123 -9.04 15.53 3.26
N THR A 124 -9.01 14.68 4.27
CA THR A 124 -7.77 14.28 4.95
C THR A 124 -7.63 12.78 4.84
N VAL A 125 -6.39 12.28 4.84
CA VAL A 125 -6.11 10.84 4.96
C VAL A 125 -4.78 10.64 5.66
N LYS A 126 -4.73 9.65 6.54
CA LYS A 126 -3.51 9.20 7.19
C LYS A 126 -3.52 7.69 7.31
N ILE A 127 -2.50 7.03 6.78
CA ILE A 127 -2.29 5.61 7.02
C ILE A 127 -1.91 5.44 8.49
N THR A 128 -2.68 4.64 9.22
CA THR A 128 -2.52 4.47 10.67
C THR A 128 -1.75 3.20 11.02
N SER A 129 -1.88 2.16 10.20
CA SER A 129 -1.08 0.94 10.34
C SER A 129 -0.96 0.19 9.02
N VAL A 130 0.11 -0.59 8.92
CA VAL A 130 0.28 -1.60 7.88
C VAL A 130 0.69 -2.91 8.56
N GLU A 131 -0.08 -3.96 8.32
CA GLU A 131 0.12 -5.30 8.85
C GLU A 131 0.50 -6.24 7.69
N GLY A 132 1.35 -7.23 7.96
CA GLY A 132 1.90 -8.13 6.94
C GLY A 132 3.15 -7.56 6.26
N ASN A 133 4.22 -8.36 6.25
CA ASN A 133 5.49 -8.03 5.58
C ASN A 133 6.13 -9.23 4.88
N SER A 134 5.39 -10.33 4.76
CA SER A 134 5.81 -11.51 4.03
C SER A 134 5.43 -11.39 2.55
N LEU A 135 6.24 -11.99 1.68
CA LEU A 135 5.92 -12.21 0.27
C LEU A 135 4.72 -13.17 0.05
N PHE A 136 4.27 -13.88 1.08
CA PHE A 136 3.25 -14.94 0.99
C PHE A 136 1.99 -14.67 1.81
N GLU A 137 1.88 -13.48 2.41
CA GLU A 137 0.75 -13.08 3.24
C GLU A 137 0.04 -11.87 2.64
N HIS A 138 -1.14 -11.56 3.18
CA HIS A 138 -1.82 -10.32 2.89
C HIS A 138 -1.13 -9.14 3.58
N ILE A 139 -1.07 -8.01 2.87
CA ILE A 139 -0.65 -6.72 3.38
C ILE A 139 -1.91 -5.92 3.65
N VAL A 140 -2.24 -5.74 4.93
CA VAL A 140 -3.45 -5.02 5.36
C VAL A 140 -3.09 -3.58 5.69
N ILE A 141 -3.64 -2.65 4.94
CA ILE A 141 -3.46 -1.21 5.14
C ILE A 141 -4.69 -0.69 5.87
N LYS A 142 -4.51 0.08 6.95
CA LYS A 142 -5.59 0.77 7.68
C LYS A 142 -5.35 2.27 7.68
N TRP A 143 -6.41 3.05 7.57
CA TRP A 143 -6.31 4.52 7.54
C TRP A 143 -7.50 5.21 8.21
N ASN A 144 -7.30 6.47 8.56
CA ASN A 144 -8.37 7.41 8.92
C ASN A 144 -8.48 8.47 7.83
N SER A 145 -9.71 8.87 7.50
CA SER A 145 -9.97 9.90 6.49
C SER A 145 -11.19 10.76 6.84
N THR A 146 -11.29 11.91 6.19
CA THR A 146 -12.50 12.75 6.20
C THR A 146 -13.04 12.89 4.79
N MET A 147 -14.37 13.06 4.66
CA MET A 147 -15.05 13.32 3.38
C MET A 147 -14.83 12.23 2.30
N GLN A 148 -14.42 11.02 2.68
CA GLN A 148 -14.15 9.94 1.73
C GLN A 148 -15.46 9.43 1.09
N GLU A 149 -15.55 9.56 -0.22
CA GLU A 149 -16.56 8.87 -1.05
C GLU A 149 -15.95 7.70 -1.84
N LYS A 150 -14.66 7.82 -2.16
CA LYS A 150 -13.88 6.83 -2.90
C LYS A 150 -12.46 6.77 -2.36
N PHE A 151 -11.84 5.59 -2.41
CA PHE A 151 -10.40 5.45 -2.27
C PHE A 151 -9.78 4.77 -3.49
N THR A 152 -8.49 5.04 -3.71
CA THR A 152 -7.64 4.34 -4.67
C THR A 152 -6.30 4.07 -3.97
N ILE A 153 -5.88 2.81 -3.96
CA ILE A 153 -4.56 2.39 -3.50
C ILE A 153 -3.74 2.00 -4.72
N THR A 154 -2.59 2.61 -4.90
CA THR A 154 -1.61 2.22 -5.90
C THR A 154 -0.40 1.63 -5.19
N ALA A 155 -0.13 0.35 -5.45
CA ALA A 155 0.99 -0.38 -4.88
C ALA A 155 2.03 -0.66 -5.98
N THR A 156 3.30 -0.38 -5.70
CA THR A 156 4.39 -0.42 -6.68
C THR A 156 5.61 -1.13 -6.10
N LYS A 157 6.09 -2.16 -6.81
CA LYS A 157 7.34 -2.87 -6.50
C LYS A 157 8.12 -3.05 -7.81
N GLY A 158 9.29 -2.42 -7.91
CA GLY A 158 10.04 -2.38 -9.17
C GLY A 158 9.18 -1.82 -10.31
N ASN A 159 9.03 -2.59 -11.39
CA ASN A 159 8.19 -2.24 -12.54
C ASN A 159 6.71 -2.67 -12.39
N SER A 160 6.38 -3.46 -11.37
CA SER A 160 5.03 -3.94 -11.15
C SER A 160 4.19 -2.88 -10.41
N VAL A 161 3.07 -2.51 -11.01
CA VAL A 161 2.09 -1.57 -10.44
C VAL A 161 0.73 -2.25 -10.38
N LYS A 162 0.09 -2.20 -9.22
CA LYS A 162 -1.28 -2.65 -9.00
C LYS A 162 -2.10 -1.53 -8.41
N THR A 163 -3.36 -1.44 -8.82
CA THR A 163 -4.30 -0.43 -8.32
C THR A 163 -5.56 -1.10 -7.82
N TYR A 164 -6.00 -0.66 -6.65
CA TYR A 164 -7.20 -1.14 -5.98
C TYR A 164 -8.08 0.05 -5.66
N SER A 165 -9.40 -0.12 -5.68
CA SER A 165 -10.32 0.98 -5.40
C SER A 165 -11.57 0.48 -4.68
N GLY A 166 -12.17 1.36 -3.89
CA GLY A 166 -13.43 1.13 -3.22
C GLY A 166 -14.06 2.45 -2.80
N ALA A 167 -14.96 2.41 -1.82
CA ALA A 167 -15.79 3.54 -1.45
C ALA A 167 -15.43 4.08 -0.07
N LYS A 168 -16.09 3.58 0.97
CA LYS A 168 -16.08 4.13 2.35
C LYS A 168 -15.29 3.29 3.35
N GLU A 169 -14.68 2.20 2.89
CA GLU A 169 -13.84 1.34 3.72
C GLU A 169 -12.65 2.13 4.28
N THR A 170 -12.20 1.77 5.46
CA THR A 170 -11.03 2.36 6.14
C THR A 170 -9.85 1.40 6.24
N PHE A 171 -9.97 0.25 5.58
CA PHE A 171 -8.92 -0.72 5.43
C PHE A 171 -9.02 -1.44 4.09
N TYR A 172 -7.90 -2.00 3.62
CA TYR A 172 -7.85 -2.83 2.44
C TYR A 172 -6.74 -3.87 2.56
N SER A 173 -6.99 -5.06 2.02
CA SER A 173 -6.06 -6.18 2.00
C SER A 173 -5.49 -6.34 0.60
N ILE A 174 -4.17 -6.27 0.47
CA ILE A 174 -3.44 -6.51 -0.78
C ILE A 174 -2.77 -7.88 -0.69
N ASP A 175 -2.89 -8.69 -1.73
CA ASP A 175 -2.20 -9.99 -1.78
C ASP A 175 -0.75 -9.75 -2.17
N ALA A 176 0.23 -10.08 -1.31
CA ALA A 176 1.64 -9.91 -1.65
C ALA A 176 2.05 -10.76 -2.88
N SER A 177 1.31 -11.84 -3.14
CA SER A 177 1.47 -12.69 -4.33
C SER A 177 1.23 -11.96 -5.65
N ASP A 178 0.49 -10.84 -5.65
CA ASP A 178 0.30 -9.99 -6.84
C ASP A 178 1.63 -9.45 -7.41
N PHE A 179 2.70 -9.48 -6.61
CA PHE A 179 4.03 -8.96 -6.93
C PHE A 179 5.11 -10.04 -7.09
N LEU A 180 4.72 -11.32 -7.19
CA LEU A 180 5.65 -12.44 -7.32
C LEU A 180 5.95 -12.86 -8.77
N TRP A 181 5.29 -12.25 -9.76
CA TRP A 181 5.16 -12.88 -11.10
C TRP A 181 6.17 -12.50 -12.19
N LEU A 182 7.19 -11.68 -11.93
CA LEU A 182 8.07 -11.22 -13.04
C LEU A 182 9.58 -11.22 -12.75
N GLU A 183 9.97 -11.28 -11.50
CA GLU A 183 11.35 -11.45 -11.07
C GLU A 183 11.26 -12.44 -9.91
N SER A 184 12.25 -13.32 -9.73
CA SER A 184 12.36 -14.21 -8.56
C SER A 184 11.86 -13.51 -7.28
N PRO A 185 11.29 -14.18 -6.28
CA PRO A 185 10.85 -13.55 -5.03
C PRO A 185 12.02 -12.81 -4.36
N VAL A 186 12.27 -11.58 -4.77
CA VAL A 186 13.32 -10.72 -4.24
C VAL A 186 12.64 -9.91 -3.17
N GLU A 187 13.22 -9.99 -1.98
CA GLU A 187 12.93 -9.06 -0.90
C GLU A 187 13.00 -7.63 -1.42
N GLY A 188 12.14 -6.75 -0.95
CA GLY A 188 12.13 -5.40 -1.49
C GLY A 188 11.07 -4.50 -0.89
N SER A 189 11.23 -3.22 -1.16
CA SER A 189 10.27 -2.21 -0.73
C SER A 189 9.07 -2.19 -1.67
N LEU A 190 7.88 -2.46 -1.13
CA LEU A 190 6.61 -2.15 -1.76
C LEU A 190 6.22 -0.72 -1.36
N LYS A 191 6.14 0.19 -2.34
CA LYS A 191 5.58 1.52 -2.12
C LYS A 191 4.06 1.45 -2.27
N ILE A 192 3.34 1.97 -1.29
CA ILE A 192 1.88 2.02 -1.26
C ILE A 192 1.49 3.49 -1.21
N SER A 193 0.67 3.93 -2.16
CA SER A 193 0.07 5.26 -2.19
C SER A 193 -1.43 5.14 -2.04
N LEU A 194 -1.98 5.70 -0.96
CA LEU A 194 -3.41 5.78 -0.72
C LEU A 194 -3.89 7.17 -1.12
N LYS A 195 -4.90 7.25 -1.99
CA LYS A 195 -5.61 8.47 -2.33
C LYS A 195 -7.09 8.32 -1.99
N VAL A 196 -7.66 9.26 -1.25
CA VAL A 196 -9.10 9.38 -1.03
C VAL A 196 -9.66 10.55 -1.83
N GLU A 197 -10.89 10.43 -2.31
CA GLU A 197 -11.55 11.42 -3.14
C GLU A 197 -12.95 11.74 -2.59
N PHE A 198 -13.29 13.03 -2.65
CA PHE A 198 -14.62 13.57 -2.42
C PHE A 198 -15.11 14.18 -3.73
N THR A 199 -16.25 13.70 -4.24
CA THR A 199 -16.84 14.12 -5.51
C THR A 199 -18.12 14.93 -5.33
N ASN A 200 -18.64 15.02 -4.09
CA ASN A 200 -19.95 15.56 -3.76
C ASN A 200 -21.03 14.96 -4.66
N ASN A 201 -21.17 13.63 -4.65
CA ASN A 201 -22.07 12.90 -5.55
C ASN A 201 -21.87 13.23 -7.04
N LYS A 202 -20.61 13.33 -7.50
CA LYS A 202 -20.23 13.71 -8.88
C LYS A 202 -20.62 15.14 -9.29
N ALA A 203 -20.96 16.01 -8.35
CA ALA A 203 -21.29 17.40 -8.64
C ALA A 203 -20.05 18.26 -8.94
N LEU A 204 -18.88 17.86 -8.46
CA LEU A 204 -17.62 18.57 -8.70
C LEU A 204 -17.08 18.33 -10.12
N SER A 205 -16.56 19.38 -10.75
CA SER A 205 -15.81 19.28 -12.02
C SER A 205 -14.39 18.77 -11.79
N GLU A 206 -13.82 19.05 -10.62
CA GLU A 206 -12.57 18.46 -10.13
C GLU A 206 -12.79 17.95 -8.71
N SER A 207 -12.56 16.65 -8.46
CA SER A 207 -12.72 16.07 -7.13
C SER A 207 -11.73 16.66 -6.12
N ALA A 208 -12.18 16.88 -4.89
CA ALA A 208 -11.27 17.13 -3.78
C ALA A 208 -10.57 15.81 -3.41
N TRP A 209 -9.33 15.86 -2.97
CA TRP A 209 -8.57 14.64 -2.68
C TRP A 209 -7.55 14.84 -1.57
N ALA A 210 -7.16 13.73 -0.95
CA ALA A 210 -6.00 13.66 -0.08
C ALA A 210 -5.22 12.38 -0.37
N SER A 211 -3.91 12.42 -0.17
CA SER A 211 -3.07 11.23 -0.33
C SER A 211 -2.03 11.11 0.77
N ASP A 212 -1.69 9.87 1.07
CA ASP A 212 -0.63 9.48 1.98
C ASP A 212 0.10 8.24 1.45
N ASP A 213 1.39 8.17 1.73
CA ASP A 213 2.27 7.13 1.19
C ASP A 213 2.94 6.37 2.33
N VAL A 214 3.15 5.07 2.14
CA VAL A 214 3.92 4.22 3.06
C VAL A 214 4.77 3.24 2.26
N ASN A 215 5.89 2.82 2.85
CA ASN A 215 6.73 1.76 2.30
C ASN A 215 6.67 0.55 3.22
N VAL A 216 6.54 -0.64 2.63
CA VAL A 216 6.55 -1.92 3.33
C VAL A 216 7.70 -2.74 2.80
N SER A 217 8.60 -3.17 3.67
CA SER A 217 9.67 -4.09 3.29
C SER A 217 9.13 -5.52 3.28
N LEU A 218 8.96 -6.08 2.09
CA LEU A 218 8.57 -7.47 1.91
C LEU A 218 9.77 -8.40 2.07
N LYS A 219 9.59 -9.47 2.84
CA LYS A 219 10.63 -10.45 3.18
C LYS A 219 10.25 -11.84 2.70
N ASP A 220 11.25 -12.61 2.31
CA ASP A 220 11.06 -14.05 2.10
C ASP A 220 11.04 -14.74 3.45
N THR A 221 9.86 -15.18 3.87
CA THR A 221 9.65 -15.84 5.17
C THR A 221 9.68 -17.37 5.05
N ARG A 222 10.03 -17.94 3.89
CA ARG A 222 10.14 -19.40 3.73
C ARG A 222 11.23 -19.96 4.64
N PRO A 223 10.99 -21.14 5.26
CA PRO A 223 12.00 -21.81 6.06
C PRO A 223 13.15 -22.24 5.15
N LYS A 224 14.39 -22.04 5.59
CA LYS A 224 15.57 -22.47 4.84
C LYS A 224 16.68 -22.95 5.76
N LEU A 225 17.13 -24.18 5.57
CA LEU A 225 18.30 -24.75 6.21
C LEU A 225 19.57 -24.23 5.52
N THR A 226 20.56 -23.87 6.32
CA THR A 226 21.89 -23.43 5.84
C THR A 226 23.01 -24.31 6.37
N GLU A 227 22.76 -25.06 7.45
CA GLU A 227 23.73 -25.95 8.07
C GLU A 227 23.02 -27.11 8.75
N LEU A 228 23.57 -28.31 8.61
CA LEU A 228 23.19 -29.50 9.36
C LEU A 228 24.45 -30.28 9.73
N LYS A 229 24.63 -30.53 11.02
CA LYS A 229 25.75 -31.30 11.57
C LYS A 229 25.23 -32.37 12.50
N ALA A 230 25.86 -33.54 12.44
CA ALA A 230 25.57 -34.65 13.32
C ALA A 230 26.89 -35.23 13.82
N ILE A 231 27.10 -35.20 15.14
CA ILE A 231 28.31 -35.67 15.81
C ILE A 231 27.87 -36.59 16.94
N ASN A 232 28.29 -37.86 16.88
CA ASN A 232 27.88 -38.90 17.83
C ASN A 232 26.35 -39.00 17.94
N ASN A 233 25.76 -38.66 19.09
CA ASN A 233 24.31 -38.67 19.30
C ASN A 233 23.68 -37.27 19.21
N VAL A 234 24.43 -36.24 18.82
CA VAL A 234 23.96 -34.85 18.81
C VAL A 234 23.82 -34.34 17.38
N ILE A 235 22.64 -33.82 17.06
CA ILE A 235 22.33 -33.19 15.78
C ILE A 235 22.07 -31.71 16.01
N THR A 236 22.74 -30.86 15.25
CA THR A 236 22.56 -29.39 15.29
C THR A 236 22.29 -28.86 13.89
N PHE A 237 21.46 -27.84 13.79
CA PHE A 237 21.10 -27.25 12.51
C PHE A 237 21.07 -25.72 12.59
N LYS A 238 21.17 -25.04 11.45
CA LYS A 238 20.95 -23.60 11.35
C LYS A 238 20.18 -23.27 10.09
N GLY A 239 19.54 -22.12 10.09
CA GLY A 239 18.78 -21.66 8.96
C GLY A 239 18.19 -20.28 9.14
N LYS A 240 17.31 -19.91 8.21
CA LYS A 240 16.51 -18.68 8.22
C LYS A 240 15.03 -19.03 8.37
N ASN A 241 14.29 -18.16 9.04
CA ASN A 241 12.83 -18.27 9.25
C ASN A 241 12.40 -19.60 9.90
N LEU A 242 13.19 -20.08 10.85
CA LEU A 242 12.97 -21.35 11.55
C LEU A 242 12.04 -21.24 12.77
N ASP A 243 11.50 -20.05 13.03
CA ASP A 243 10.45 -19.84 14.01
C ASP A 243 9.16 -20.57 13.60
N ASN A 244 8.50 -21.23 14.56
CA ASN A 244 7.22 -21.94 14.39
C ASN A 244 7.20 -22.97 13.26
N ILE A 245 8.35 -23.61 12.98
CA ILE A 245 8.40 -24.75 12.05
C ILE A 245 7.96 -26.05 12.73
N SER A 246 7.57 -27.02 11.93
CA SER A 246 7.62 -28.43 12.30
C SER A 246 8.91 -29.04 11.73
N ALA A 247 9.61 -29.86 12.51
CA ALA A 247 10.88 -30.45 12.09
C ALA A 247 10.93 -31.95 12.40
N LYS A 248 11.57 -32.70 11.51
CA LYS A 248 11.67 -34.16 11.57
C LYS A 248 13.03 -34.64 11.09
N ILE A 249 13.65 -35.51 11.88
CA ILE A 249 14.91 -36.18 11.55
C ILE A 249 14.62 -37.62 11.14
N ARG A 250 15.29 -38.08 10.09
CA ARG A 250 15.37 -39.50 9.72
C ARG A 250 16.82 -39.94 9.70
N ILE A 251 17.10 -41.13 10.23
CA ILE A 251 18.46 -41.67 10.31
C ILE A 251 18.48 -43.04 9.62
N TYR A 252 19.50 -43.25 8.78
CA TYR A 252 19.78 -44.52 8.10
C TYR A 252 21.25 -44.88 8.29
N ASN A 253 21.57 -46.15 8.55
CA ASN A 253 22.93 -46.64 8.58
C ASN A 253 23.36 -47.08 7.17
N LYS A 254 24.20 -46.28 6.51
CA LYS A 254 24.72 -46.54 5.17
C LYS A 254 25.62 -47.77 5.12
N SER A 255 26.40 -48.00 6.18
CA SER A 255 27.29 -49.17 6.29
C SER A 255 26.54 -50.51 6.45
N LEU A 256 25.28 -50.48 6.87
CA LEU A 256 24.40 -51.64 7.01
C LEU A 256 23.33 -51.64 5.90
N ASN A 257 23.75 -51.45 4.64
CA ASN A 257 22.87 -51.48 3.47
C ASN A 257 21.66 -50.51 3.59
N ASN A 258 21.92 -49.28 4.05
CA ASN A 258 20.90 -48.25 4.30
C ASN A 258 19.80 -48.69 5.30
N ALA A 259 20.16 -49.49 6.31
CA ALA A 259 19.23 -49.90 7.35
C ALA A 259 18.59 -48.68 8.04
N PHE A 260 17.26 -48.67 8.14
CA PHE A 260 16.52 -47.62 8.83
C PHE A 260 16.80 -47.69 10.33
N VAL A 261 17.17 -46.55 10.93
CA VAL A 261 17.45 -46.42 12.37
C VAL A 261 16.26 -45.82 13.10
N GLY A 262 15.73 -44.70 12.62
CA GLY A 262 14.62 -44.04 13.30
C GLY A 262 14.12 -42.76 12.61
N VAL A 263 12.92 -42.34 13.03
CA VAL A 263 12.30 -41.06 12.71
C VAL A 263 11.96 -40.35 14.01
N PHE A 264 12.35 -39.09 14.12
CA PHE A 264 12.14 -38.26 15.31
C PHE A 264 11.48 -36.95 14.91
N ASN A 265 10.36 -36.63 15.54
CA ASN A 265 9.79 -35.28 15.46
C ASN A 265 10.46 -34.42 16.53
N LEU A 266 10.93 -33.24 16.16
CA LEU A 266 11.59 -32.34 17.09
C LEU A 266 10.54 -31.63 17.94
N SER A 267 10.82 -31.50 19.23
CA SER A 267 10.02 -30.67 20.12
C SER A 267 10.27 -29.19 19.87
N LYS A 268 9.39 -28.33 20.40
CA LYS A 268 9.62 -26.88 20.38
C LYS A 268 10.97 -26.50 21.01
N ASN A 269 11.37 -27.18 22.09
CA ASN A 269 12.65 -26.92 22.75
C ASN A 269 13.85 -27.28 21.85
N ASP A 270 13.76 -28.36 21.06
CA ASP A 270 14.83 -28.74 20.13
C ASP A 270 14.97 -27.73 19.00
N ILE A 271 13.83 -27.18 18.53
CA ILE A 271 13.77 -26.16 17.49
C ILE A 271 14.34 -24.83 18.00
N ASP A 272 13.88 -24.37 19.16
CA ASP A 272 14.31 -23.09 19.74
C ASP A 272 15.81 -23.11 20.12
N ASN A 273 16.36 -24.27 20.49
CA ASN A 273 17.78 -24.45 20.79
C ASN A 273 18.62 -24.91 19.59
N PHE A 274 18.00 -25.12 18.42
CA PHE A 274 18.66 -25.59 17.19
C PHE A 274 19.47 -26.89 17.37
N LYS A 275 19.02 -27.76 18.26
CA LYS A 275 19.75 -28.94 18.71
C LYS A 275 18.77 -30.06 19.06
N PHE A 276 19.08 -31.28 18.62
CA PHE A 276 18.39 -32.50 18.99
C PHE A 276 19.40 -33.54 19.45
N GLU A 277 19.11 -34.21 20.56
CA GLU A 277 19.89 -35.35 21.04
C GLU A 277 19.11 -36.64 20.75
N ILE A 278 19.76 -37.57 20.06
CA ILE A 278 19.19 -38.87 19.77
C ILE A 278 18.98 -39.60 21.11
N PRO A 279 17.75 -40.07 21.41
CA PRO A 279 17.46 -40.78 22.65
C PRO A 279 18.41 -41.98 22.88
N GLU A 280 18.81 -42.20 24.14
CA GLU A 280 19.80 -43.22 24.50
C GLU A 280 19.33 -44.67 24.21
N ASP A 281 18.01 -44.89 24.12
CA ASP A 281 17.41 -46.17 23.77
C ASP A 281 17.52 -46.50 22.26
N VAL A 282 17.91 -45.53 21.43
CA VAL A 282 18.15 -45.73 20.00
C VAL A 282 19.56 -46.28 19.79
N VAL A 283 19.63 -47.51 19.29
CA VAL A 283 20.91 -48.17 19.01
C VAL A 283 21.55 -47.59 17.74
N LEU A 284 22.66 -46.88 17.91
CA LEU A 284 23.52 -46.44 16.81
C LEU A 284 24.66 -47.45 16.62
N TYR A 285 24.55 -48.30 15.61
CA TYR A 285 25.60 -49.27 15.27
C TYR A 285 26.87 -48.57 14.78
N ASN A 286 27.99 -49.29 14.73
CA ASN A 286 29.20 -48.76 14.10
C ASN A 286 28.97 -48.50 12.60
N GLY A 287 29.57 -47.43 12.10
CA GLY A 287 29.57 -47.10 10.68
C GLY A 287 29.01 -45.71 10.38
N GLU A 288 28.84 -45.48 9.08
CA GLU A 288 28.32 -44.24 8.53
C GLU A 288 26.80 -44.19 8.62
N HIS A 289 26.26 -43.10 9.16
CA HIS A 289 24.84 -42.82 9.23
C HIS A 289 24.50 -41.60 8.40
N GLU A 290 23.49 -41.70 7.55
CA GLU A 290 22.86 -40.54 6.93
C GLU A 290 21.79 -39.98 7.84
N VAL A 291 21.88 -38.68 8.07
CA VAL A 291 20.91 -37.91 8.85
C VAL A 291 20.23 -36.94 7.91
N LEU A 292 18.91 -37.09 7.74
CA LEU A 292 18.06 -36.21 6.95
C LEU A 292 17.19 -35.39 7.88
N LEU A 293 17.38 -34.07 7.88
CA LEU A 293 16.46 -33.12 8.51
C LEU A 293 15.48 -32.61 7.46
N SER A 294 14.19 -32.69 7.75
CA SER A 294 13.12 -32.05 6.99
C SER A 294 12.42 -31.04 7.89
N ILE A 295 12.23 -29.83 7.39
CA ILE A 295 11.48 -28.78 8.08
C ILE A 295 10.30 -28.33 7.22
N GLU A 296 9.25 -27.90 7.89
CA GLU A 296 8.00 -27.47 7.29
C GLU A 296 7.48 -26.22 8.03
N LYS A 297 6.99 -25.24 7.28
CA LYS A 297 6.35 -24.04 7.84
C LYS A 297 5.08 -23.71 7.06
N GLU A 298 3.99 -23.50 7.79
CA GLU A 298 2.77 -22.93 7.23
C GLU A 298 2.88 -21.40 7.23
N ILE A 299 2.61 -20.78 6.09
CA ILE A 299 2.61 -19.32 5.91
C ILE A 299 1.34 -18.98 5.12
N GLY A 300 0.42 -18.26 5.76
CA GLY A 300 -0.93 -18.09 5.23
C GLY A 300 -1.62 -19.44 5.04
N SER A 301 -2.08 -19.74 3.82
CA SER A 301 -2.70 -21.02 3.46
C SER A 301 -1.76 -21.99 2.74
N SER A 302 -0.45 -21.73 2.75
CA SER A 302 0.55 -22.50 1.99
C SER A 302 1.58 -23.13 2.91
N ILE A 303 2.01 -24.34 2.56
CA ILE A 303 3.05 -25.09 3.28
C ILE A 303 4.36 -25.00 2.49
N PHE A 304 5.43 -24.62 3.19
CA PHE A 304 6.78 -24.52 2.64
C PHE A 304 7.71 -25.50 3.33
N GLU A 305 8.46 -26.27 2.55
CA GLU A 305 9.38 -27.28 3.05
C GLU A 305 10.84 -26.97 2.66
N ASP A 306 11.77 -27.35 3.53
CA ASP A 306 13.19 -27.46 3.18
C ASP A 306 13.81 -28.72 3.80
N LYS A 307 14.85 -29.26 3.15
CA LYS A 307 15.45 -30.55 3.49
C LYS A 307 16.96 -30.44 3.38
N MET A 308 17.67 -30.96 4.37
CA MET A 308 19.13 -31.03 4.35
C MET A 308 19.56 -32.40 4.87
N ASN A 309 20.59 -32.98 4.25
CA ASN A 309 21.22 -34.19 4.73
C ASN A 309 22.65 -33.92 5.19
N THR A 310 23.13 -34.77 6.09
CA THR A 310 24.51 -34.80 6.54
C THR A 310 24.88 -36.24 6.88
N THR A 311 26.16 -36.46 7.15
CA THR A 311 26.68 -37.76 7.55
C THR A 311 27.19 -37.69 9.00
N MET A 312 26.87 -38.73 9.76
CA MET A 312 27.29 -38.95 11.13
C MET A 312 28.09 -40.25 11.21
N ILE A 313 29.32 -40.19 11.72
CA ILE A 313 30.20 -41.37 11.86
C ILE A 313 30.15 -41.87 13.30
N ILE A 314 29.78 -43.13 13.48
CA ILE A 314 29.80 -43.81 14.78
C ILE A 314 30.94 -44.81 14.78
N THR A 315 31.89 -44.59 15.69
CA THR A 315 32.99 -45.52 15.93
C THR A 315 33.04 -45.85 17.42
N ASN A 316 32.37 -46.93 17.82
CA ASN A 316 32.75 -47.58 19.06
C ASN A 316 34.11 -48.22 18.82
N ARG A 317 35.18 -47.57 19.27
CA ARG A 317 36.41 -48.29 19.63
C ARG A 317 36.07 -49.01 20.94
N PRO A 318 35.86 -50.34 20.97
CA PRO A 318 35.70 -51.01 22.24
C PRO A 318 36.97 -50.78 23.06
N TYR A 319 36.81 -50.25 24.28
CA TYR A 319 37.86 -50.33 25.29
C TYR A 319 37.96 -51.82 25.67
N VAL A 320 38.89 -52.54 25.05
CA VAL A 320 39.20 -53.90 25.48
C VAL A 320 40.00 -53.78 26.77
N GLN A 321 39.33 -53.88 27.92
CA GLN A 321 40.03 -54.18 29.15
C GLN A 321 40.45 -55.65 29.08
N ILE A 322 41.70 -55.90 28.68
CA ILE A 322 42.32 -57.21 28.83
C ILE A 322 42.49 -57.43 30.34
N ASN A 323 41.51 -58.08 30.97
CA ASN A 323 41.76 -58.71 32.24
C ASN A 323 42.77 -59.82 31.97
N SER A 324 44.01 -59.59 32.40
CA SER A 324 45.08 -60.58 32.39
C SER A 324 44.54 -61.92 32.87
N LEU A 325 44.46 -62.90 31.96
CA LEU A 325 44.39 -64.31 32.34
C LEU A 325 45.82 -64.73 32.67
N GLU A 326 46.32 -64.32 33.84
CA GLU A 326 47.54 -64.93 34.37
C GLU A 326 47.21 -66.38 34.74
N PRO A 327 47.88 -67.38 34.14
CA PRO A 327 47.72 -68.76 34.57
C PRO A 327 48.20 -68.89 36.02
N SER A 328 47.38 -69.49 36.88
CA SER A 328 47.82 -69.90 38.22
C SER A 328 49.04 -70.83 38.08
N ASN A 329 50.15 -70.45 38.72
CA ASN A 329 51.44 -71.18 38.86
C ASN A 329 52.62 -70.77 37.98
N VAL A 330 52.70 -69.54 37.49
CA VAL A 330 53.98 -69.04 36.94
C VAL A 330 54.84 -68.45 38.06
N SER A 331 55.93 -69.13 38.46
CA SER A 331 56.89 -68.57 39.41
C SER A 331 57.67 -67.42 38.78
N ARG A 332 57.56 -66.21 39.34
CA ARG A 332 58.36 -65.06 38.92
C ARG A 332 59.74 -65.15 39.54
N ASN A 333 60.78 -65.26 38.71
CA ASN A 333 62.14 -64.91 39.13
C ASN A 333 62.17 -63.38 39.28
N TYR A 334 62.33 -62.90 40.51
CA TYR A 334 62.64 -61.49 40.75
C TYR A 334 64.06 -61.21 40.24
N GLU A 335 64.17 -60.36 39.22
CA GLU A 335 65.46 -59.82 38.82
C GLU A 335 66.08 -59.02 39.97
N LYS A 336 67.37 -59.29 40.15
CA LYS A 336 68.32 -58.65 41.06
C LYS A 336 68.26 -57.13 40.96
N LYS A 337 68.13 -56.45 42.10
CA LYS A 337 68.53 -55.04 42.24
C LYS A 337 70.04 -54.91 41.99
N TYR A 338 70.42 -54.07 41.03
CA TYR A 338 71.74 -53.45 40.97
C TYR A 338 71.54 -51.93 40.88
N GLY A 339 72.15 -51.19 41.82
CA GLY A 339 72.16 -49.73 41.92
C GLY A 339 71.40 -49.22 43.13
#